data_AF-A0A6V7L9B5-F1
#
_entry.id   AF-A0A6V7L9B5-F1
#
_cell.length_a   1.000
_cell.length_b   1.000
_cell.length_c   1.000
_cell.angle_alpha   90.00
_cell.angle_beta   90.00
_cell.angle_gamma   90.00
#
_symmetry.space_group_name_H-M   'P 1'
#
loop_
_entity.id
_entity.type
_entity.pdbx_description
1 polymer ?
#
loop_
_entity_poly.entity_id
_entity_poly.type
_entity_poly.pdbx_seq_one_letter_code
_entity_poly.pdbx_strand_id
1 'polypeptide(L)' 'DKFRLVLATTLREDGYPDGGDWAAIEQEGTGSRADSFEYVMAGKVYRIEGDEASNEPSTRL' A
#
# COMPACT_ATOMS: atom_id res chain seq x y z
N ASP A 1 -7.98 -6.17 19.12
CA ASP A 1 -8.01 -4.84 18.48
C ASP A 1 -8.65 -4.91 17.12
N LYS A 2 -9.24 -3.81 16.65
CA LYS A 2 -9.71 -3.63 15.27
C LYS A 2 -8.78 -2.64 14.60
N PHE A 3 -8.31 -2.92 13.39
CA PHE A 3 -7.40 -2.02 12.66
C PHE A 3 -7.80 -1.84 11.20
N ARG A 4 -7.36 -0.73 10.62
CA ARG A 4 -7.50 -0.41 9.20
C ARG A 4 -6.22 -0.82 8.47
N LEU A 5 -6.35 -1.68 7.46
CA LEU A 5 -5.25 -2.08 6.59
C LEU A 5 -5.43 -1.48 5.20
N VAL A 6 -4.36 -0.90 4.66
CA VAL A 6 -4.32 -0.38 3.28
C VAL A 6 -3.04 -0.89 2.62
N LEU A 7 -3.18 -1.42 1.41
CA LEU A 7 -2.05 -1.73 0.52
C LEU A 7 -1.92 -0.61 -0.50
N ALA A 8 -0.72 -0.06 -0.66
CA ALA A 8 -0.42 1.01 -1.61
C ALA A 8 0.89 0.72 -2.34
N THR A 9 0.96 1.14 -3.61
CA THR A 9 2.17 1.03 -4.44
C THR A 9 3.06 2.27 -4.39
N THR A 10 2.59 3.33 -3.72
CA THR A 10 3.30 4.60 -3.54
C THR A 10 2.82 5.29 -2.26
N LEU A 11 3.72 6.06 -1.62
CA LEU A 11 3.39 6.90 -0.47
C LEU A 11 2.86 8.28 -0.87
N ARG A 12 2.95 8.64 -2.15
CA ARG A 12 2.46 9.92 -2.67
C ARG A 12 0.94 9.90 -2.78
N GLU A 13 0.28 10.99 -2.40
CA GLU A 13 -1.19 11.07 -2.48
C GLU A 13 -1.70 11.26 -3.91
N ASP A 14 -0.86 11.82 -4.79
CA ASP A 14 -1.16 12.02 -6.22
C ASP A 14 -1.16 10.74 -7.06
N GLY A 15 -0.75 9.60 -6.46
CA GLY A 15 -0.70 8.31 -7.14
C GLY A 15 0.49 8.15 -8.10
N TYR A 16 1.44 9.07 -8.12
CA TYR A 16 2.63 8.93 -8.93
C TYR A 16 3.43 7.68 -8.49
N PRO A 17 3.85 6.80 -9.43
CA PRO A 17 4.54 5.56 -9.09
C PRO A 17 5.78 5.78 -8.23
N ASP A 18 6.05 4.85 -7.33
CA ASP A 18 7.27 4.87 -6.54
C ASP A 18 8.50 4.67 -7.44
N GLY A 19 9.51 5.53 -7.26
CA GLY A 19 10.77 5.49 -8.01
C GLY A 19 11.75 4.42 -7.49
N GLY A 20 11.48 3.86 -6.30
CA GLY A 20 12.31 2.83 -5.68
C GLY A 20 13.50 3.35 -4.87
N ASP A 21 13.81 4.63 -5.00
CA ASP A 21 14.79 5.33 -4.16
C ASP A 21 14.08 6.06 -3.02
N TRP A 22 14.53 5.82 -1.78
CA TRP A 22 14.00 6.52 -0.62
C TRP A 22 14.81 7.80 -0.34
N ALA A 23 14.12 8.92 -0.22
CA ALA A 23 14.71 10.22 0.13
C ALA A 23 14.05 10.81 1.39
N ALA A 24 14.78 10.82 2.51
CA ALA A 24 14.31 11.35 3.79
C ALA A 24 13.77 12.79 3.70
N ILE A 25 14.48 13.65 2.96
CA ILE A 25 14.21 15.09 2.85
C ILE A 25 12.90 15.37 2.14
N GLU A 26 12.52 14.55 1.16
CA GLU A 26 11.27 14.72 0.41
C GLU A 26 10.04 14.35 1.27
N GLN A 27 10.24 13.47 2.24
CA GLN A 27 9.21 12.98 3.15
C GLN A 27 8.88 13.96 4.28
N GLU A 28 9.87 14.68 4.80
CA GLU A 28 9.66 15.65 5.89
C GLU A 28 8.94 16.93 5.46
N GLY A 29 8.98 17.29 4.17
CA GLY A 29 8.47 18.59 3.69
C GLY A 29 7.05 18.59 3.12
N THR A 30 6.53 17.46 2.66
CA THR A 30 5.28 17.42 1.86
C THR A 30 4.14 16.64 2.49
N GLY A 31 4.39 15.97 3.62
CA GLY A 31 3.46 14.99 4.16
C GLY A 31 3.31 13.79 3.24
N SER A 32 2.98 12.63 3.80
CA SER A 32 2.81 11.42 3.01
C SER A 32 1.61 10.62 3.48
N ARG A 33 1.15 9.69 2.63
CA ARG A 33 0.08 8.76 3.00
C ARG A 33 0.39 7.96 4.27
N ALA A 34 1.68 7.79 4.60
CA ALA A 34 2.13 7.12 5.82
C ALA A 34 1.68 7.85 7.10
N ASP A 35 1.52 9.17 7.05
CA ASP A 35 1.18 10.00 8.22
C ASP A 35 -0.21 9.68 8.80
N SER A 36 -1.05 9.01 8.00
CA SER A 36 -2.38 8.53 8.40
C SER A 36 -2.38 7.14 9.08
N PHE A 37 -1.20 6.54 9.32
CA PHE A 37 -1.07 5.19 9.87
C PHE A 37 -0.02 5.13 10.98
N GLU A 38 -0.27 4.28 11.98
CA GLU A 38 0.64 4.06 13.11
C GLU A 38 1.83 3.16 12.76
N TYR A 39 1.71 2.38 11.69
CA TYR A 39 2.72 1.40 11.28
C TYR A 39 2.76 1.26 9.76
N VAL A 40 3.98 1.21 9.21
CA VAL A 40 4.23 1.11 7.76
C VAL A 40 5.33 0.09 7.49
N MET A 41 5.14 -0.72 6.45
CA MET A 41 6.14 -1.67 5.93
C MET A 41 6.29 -1.51 4.42
N ALA A 42 7.51 -1.69 3.93
CA ALA A 42 7.80 -1.87 2.52
C ALA A 42 8.13 -3.33 2.24
N GLY A 43 7.57 -3.90 1.17
CA GLY A 43 7.74 -5.31 0.83
C GLY A 43 7.49 -5.59 -0.64
N LYS A 44 7.81 -6.81 -1.07
CA LYS A 44 7.56 -7.30 -2.43
C LYS A 44 6.66 -8.52 -2.38
N VAL A 45 5.65 -8.57 -3.25
CA VAL A 45 4.83 -9.78 -3.42
C VAL A 45 5.71 -10.85 -4.05
N TYR A 46 5.83 -12.01 -3.40
CA TYR A 46 6.73 -13.09 -3.84
C TYR A 46 5.97 -14.30 -4.40
N ARG A 47 4.72 -14.49 -4.02
CA ARG A 47 3.88 -15.60 -4.44
C ARG A 47 2.43 -15.16 -4.43
N ILE A 48 1.70 -15.58 -5.46
CA ILE A 48 0.24 -15.46 -5.52
C ILE A 48 -0.27 -16.88 -5.67
N GLU A 49 -1.03 -17.35 -4.69
CA GLU A 49 -1.77 -18.61 -4.76
C GLU A 49 -3.24 -18.26 -5.02
N GLY A 50 -3.86 -18.98 -5.94
CA GLY A 50 -5.29 -18.88 -6.20
C GLY A 50 -6.01 -20.10 -5.65
N ASP A 51 -7.18 -19.90 -5.08
CA ASP A 51 -8.16 -20.97 -4.87
C ASP A 51 -8.93 -21.13 -6.18
N GLU A 52 -8.49 -22.03 -7.07
CA GLU A 52 -9.21 -22.33 -8.32
C GLU A 52 -10.65 -22.85 -8.07
N ALA A 53 -11.04 -23.06 -6.82
CA ALA A 53 -12.38 -23.47 -6.39
C ALA A 53 -13.38 -22.31 -6.18
N SER A 54 -12.94 -21.05 -6.15
CA SER A 54 -13.78 -19.91 -5.74
C SER A 54 -14.14 -18.99 -6.92
N ASN A 55 -14.76 -19.56 -7.95
CA ASN A 55 -15.29 -18.83 -9.10
C ASN A 55 -16.66 -18.19 -8.79
N GLU A 56 -16.75 -17.42 -7.70
CA GLU A 56 -17.88 -16.53 -7.46
C GLU A 56 -17.37 -15.08 -7.42
N PRO A 57 -17.91 -14.19 -8.28
CA PRO A 57 -17.51 -12.80 -8.29
C PRO A 57 -18.04 -12.12 -7.03
N SER A 58 -17.16 -11.85 -6.06
CA SER A 58 -17.41 -10.84 -5.02
C SER A 58 -17.58 -9.49 -5.70
N THR A 59 -18.81 -9.23 -6.10
CA THR A 59 -19.30 -7.96 -6.58
C THR A 59 -19.57 -7.09 -5.35
N ARG A 60 -19.14 -5.82 -5.41
CA ARG A 60 -19.44 -4.68 -4.51
C ARG A 60 -18.51 -4.58 -3.29
N LEU A 61 -17.99 -3.41 -2.90
CA LEU A 61 -18.34 -2.00 -3.17
C LEU A 61 -17.07 -1.18 -3.45
#